data_AF-A0A645G7G0-F1
#
_entry.id   AF-A0A645G7G0-F1
#
_cell.length_a   1.000
_cell.length_b   1.000
_cell.length_c   1.000
_cell.angle_alpha   90.00
_cell.angle_beta   90.00
_cell.angle_gamma   90.00
#
_symmetry.space_group_name_H-M   'P 1'
#
loop_
_entity.id
_entity.type
_entity.pdbx_description
1 polymer ?
#
loop_
_entity_poly.entity_id
_entity_poly.type
_entity_poly.pdbx_seq_one_letter_code
_entity_poly.pdbx_strand_id
1 'polypeptide(L)'
;MKYFQSLNTKIDKLMMSLESLVQDLALAREAFESEMSNKTNELMKIFTLIATIFLPLNLITSVYGMNVRHIPFMLVNYGFYYLLIIMVVIAILLTYLFKRKKWL
;
A
#
# COMPACT_ATOMS: atom_id res chain seq x y z
N MET A 1 47.59 30.35 -31.21
CA MET A 1 46.83 30.55 -29.95
C MET A 1 45.31 30.38 -30.09
N LYS A 2 44.64 30.90 -31.14
CA LYS A 2 43.16 30.76 -31.31
C LYS A 2 42.63 29.31 -31.34
N TYR A 3 43.35 28.37 -31.94
CA TYR A 3 42.95 26.95 -31.97
C TYR A 3 42.88 26.32 -30.56
N PHE A 4 43.82 26.66 -29.68
CA PHE A 4 43.88 26.15 -28.32
C PHE A 4 42.70 26.65 -27.47
N GLN A 5 42.33 27.93 -27.64
CA GLN A 5 41.15 28.51 -26.99
C GLN A 5 39.85 27.84 -27.45
N SER A 6 39.71 27.56 -28.75
CA SER A 6 38.52 26.86 -29.27
C SER A 6 38.39 25.41 -28.77
N LEU A 7 39.52 24.75 -28.50
CA LEU A 7 39.56 23.41 -27.89
C LEU A 7 39.12 23.47 -26.42
N ASN A 8 39.66 24.42 -25.64
CA ASN A 8 39.22 24.61 -24.26
C ASN A 8 37.72 24.89 -24.18
N THR A 9 37.18 25.79 -25.00
CA THR A 9 35.74 26.08 -24.98
C THR A 9 34.87 24.85 -25.33
N LYS A 10 35.35 23.97 -26.21
CA LYS A 10 34.66 22.71 -26.51
C LYS A 10 34.73 21.74 -25.32
N ILE A 11 35.88 21.64 -24.67
CA ILE A 11 36.05 20.83 -23.46
C ILE A 11 35.13 21.33 -22.35
N ASP A 12 35.07 22.65 -22.13
CA ASP A 12 34.20 23.27 -21.13
C ASP A 12 32.71 22.96 -21.41
N LYS A 13 32.28 23.07 -22.68
CA LYS A 13 30.92 22.71 -23.08
C LYS A 13 30.61 21.23 -22.86
N LEU A 14 31.57 20.35 -23.15
CA LEU A 14 31.42 18.91 -22.91
C LEU A 14 31.35 18.60 -21.42
N MET A 15 32.16 19.27 -20.59
CA MET A 15 32.10 19.14 -19.13
C MET A 15 30.75 19.61 -18.58
N MET A 16 30.26 20.77 -19.00
CA MET A 16 28.93 21.27 -18.63
C MET A 16 27.81 20.31 -19.07
N SER A 17 27.92 19.74 -20.28
CA SER A 17 26.95 18.76 -20.77
C SER A 17 27.00 17.46 -19.97
N LEU A 18 28.19 17.01 -19.56
CA LEU A 18 28.37 15.84 -18.71
C LEU A 18 27.76 16.06 -17.33
N GLU A 19 28.04 17.21 -16.70
CA GLU A 19 27.46 17.58 -15.41
C GLU A 19 25.93 17.62 -15.46
N SER A 20 25.37 18.23 -16.51
CA SER A 20 23.92 18.22 -16.76
C SER A 20 23.39 16.79 -16.91
N LEU A 21 24.07 15.94 -17.67
CA LEU A 21 23.62 14.55 -17.88
C LEU A 21 23.63 13.74 -16.57
N VAL A 22 24.63 13.95 -15.72
CA VAL A 22 24.72 13.34 -14.39
C VAL A 22 23.58 13.82 -13.50
N GLN A 23 23.24 15.11 -13.55
CA GLN A 23 22.12 15.67 -12.81
C GLN A 23 20.78 15.11 -13.30
N ASP A 24 20.57 15.02 -14.61
CA ASP A 24 19.37 14.44 -15.20
C ASP A 24 19.21 12.95 -14.83
N LEU A 25 20.32 12.20 -14.81
CA LEU A 25 20.35 10.82 -14.33
C LEU A 25 19.94 10.70 -12.87
N ALA A 26 20.40 11.61 -12.01
CA ALA A 26 20.00 11.65 -10.60
C ALA A 26 18.50 11.91 -10.45
N LEU A 27 17.96 12.89 -11.18
CA LEU A 27 16.52 13.21 -11.18
C LEU A 27 15.68 12.04 -11.71
N ALA A 28 16.13 11.39 -12.79
CA ALA A 28 15.46 10.21 -13.33
C ALA A 28 15.44 9.07 -12.29
N ARG A 29 16.55 8.84 -11.61
CA ARG A 29 16.63 7.84 -10.53
C ARG A 29 15.66 8.17 -9.38
N GLU A 30 15.63 9.41 -8.92
CA GLU A 30 14.68 9.86 -7.89
C GLU A 30 13.23 9.64 -8.32
N ALA A 31 12.90 9.92 -9.58
CA ALA A 31 11.57 9.66 -10.13
C ALA A 31 11.24 8.16 -10.14
N PHE A 32 12.17 7.30 -10.55
CA PHE A 32 11.99 5.84 -10.50
C PHE A 32 11.82 5.33 -9.07
N GLU A 33 12.61 5.82 -8.11
CA GLU A 33 12.48 5.46 -6.70
C GLU A 33 11.12 5.91 -6.14
N SER A 34 10.65 7.11 -6.52
CA SER A 34 9.31 7.60 -6.18
C SER A 34 8.20 6.72 -6.76
N GLU A 35 8.30 6.33 -8.03
CA GLU A 35 7.33 5.44 -8.67
C GLU A 35 7.31 4.06 -8.00
N MET A 36 8.48 3.51 -7.66
CA MET A 36 8.58 2.24 -6.94
C MET A 36 7.95 2.33 -5.54
N SER A 37 8.20 3.42 -4.83
CA SER A 37 7.58 3.71 -3.54
C SER A 37 6.06 3.80 -3.66
N ASN A 38 5.53 4.46 -4.69
CA ASN A 38 4.10 4.56 -4.94
C ASN A 38 3.47 3.17 -5.19
N LYS A 39 4.09 2.33 -6.01
CA LYS A 39 3.64 0.94 -6.24
C LYS A 39 3.67 0.12 -4.95
N THR A 40 4.72 0.27 -4.16
CA THR A 40 4.85 -0.41 -2.85
C THR A 40 3.75 0.04 -1.89
N ASN A 41 3.48 1.35 -1.82
CA ASN A 41 2.40 1.90 -1.02
C ASN A 41 1.02 1.39 -1.47
N GLU A 42 0.78 1.27 -2.77
CA GLU A 42 -0.46 0.70 -3.31
C GLU A 42 -0.63 -0.77 -2.89
N LEU A 43 0.43 -1.58 -3.00
CA LEU A 43 0.42 -2.97 -2.54
C LEU A 43 0.18 -3.06 -1.03
N MET A 44 0.82 -2.21 -0.23
CA MET A 44 0.62 -2.15 1.22
C MET A 44 -0.83 -1.77 1.58
N LYS A 45 -1.44 -0.87 0.82
CA LYS A 45 -2.86 -0.51 1.00
C LYS A 45 -3.77 -1.72 0.73
N ILE A 46 -3.49 -2.51 -0.31
CA ILE A 46 -4.24 -3.76 -0.60
C ILE A 46 -4.09 -4.76 0.55
N PHE A 47 -2.86 -5.01 1.02
CA PHE A 47 -2.64 -5.92 2.15
C PHE A 47 -3.32 -5.45 3.44
N THR A 48 -3.28 -4.15 3.72
CA THR A 48 -3.97 -3.56 4.88
C THR A 48 -5.48 -3.73 4.81
N LEU A 49 -6.07 -3.58 3.61
CA LEU A 49 -7.49 -3.78 3.38
C LEU A 49 -7.88 -5.24 3.66
N ILE A 50 -7.11 -6.19 3.12
CA ILE A 50 -7.32 -7.62 3.37
C ILE A 50 -7.21 -7.89 4.88
N ALA A 51 -6.14 -7.46 5.54
CA ALA A 51 -5.93 -7.69 6.96
C ALA A 51 -7.06 -7.09 7.83
N THR A 52 -7.51 -5.88 7.54
CA THR A 52 -8.56 -5.20 8.31
C THR A 52 -9.90 -5.93 8.25
N ILE A 53 -10.22 -6.59 7.13
CA ILE A 53 -11.42 -7.42 7.00
C ILE A 53 -11.19 -8.76 7.72
N PHE A 54 -10.07 -9.42 7.48
CA PHE A 54 -9.82 -10.76 8.02
C PHE A 54 -9.59 -10.79 9.53
N LEU A 55 -9.00 -9.76 10.15
CA LEU A 55 -8.74 -9.70 11.59
C LEU A 55 -10.01 -9.90 12.46
N PRO A 56 -11.09 -9.09 12.31
CA PRO A 56 -12.30 -9.28 13.09
C PRO A 56 -13.02 -10.59 12.74
N LEU A 57 -13.02 -11.02 11.47
CA LEU A 57 -13.60 -12.32 11.09
C LEU A 57 -12.85 -13.48 11.75
N ASN A 58 -11.52 -13.46 11.73
CA ASN A 58 -10.67 -14.46 12.38
C ASN A 58 -10.86 -14.47 13.89
N LEU A 59 -11.02 -13.30 14.52
CA LEU A 59 -11.31 -13.22 15.96
C LEU A 59 -12.61 -13.97 16.30
N ILE A 60 -13.67 -13.75 15.52
CA ILE A 60 -14.95 -14.43 15.73
C ILE A 60 -14.80 -15.94 15.51
N THR A 61 -14.17 -16.37 14.40
CA THR A 61 -13.92 -17.79 14.13
C THR A 61 -13.05 -18.44 15.21
N SER A 62 -12.05 -17.73 15.72
CA SER A 62 -11.16 -18.21 16.77
C SER A 62 -11.91 -18.38 18.09
N VAL A 63 -12.71 -17.40 18.51
CA VAL A 63 -13.54 -17.47 19.73
C VAL A 63 -14.56 -18.62 19.64
N TYR A 64 -15.17 -18.83 18.47
CA TYR A 64 -16.10 -19.95 18.26
C TYR A 64 -15.42 -21.30 18.08
N GLY A 65 -14.16 -21.33 17.66
CA GLY A 65 -13.33 -22.54 17.62
C GLY A 65 -12.78 -22.95 18.98
N MET A 66 -12.85 -22.08 19.99
CA MET A 66 -12.56 -22.45 21.37
C MET A 66 -13.71 -23.33 21.90
N ASN A 67 -13.37 -24.47 22.51
CA ASN A 67 -14.32 -25.41 23.14
C ASN A 67 -14.96 -24.85 24.43
N VAL A 68 -15.54 -23.63 24.37
CA VAL A 68 -16.16 -22.97 25.51
C VAL A 68 -17.65 -23.33 25.53
N ARG A 69 -18.09 -24.01 26.58
CA ARG A 69 -19.46 -24.56 26.72
C ARG A 69 -20.57 -23.50 26.83
N HIS A 70 -20.22 -22.22 27.00
CA HIS A 70 -21.13 -21.11 27.26
C HIS A 70 -20.81 -19.90 26.35
N ILE A 71 -20.78 -20.11 25.04
CA ILE A 71 -20.76 -18.98 24.11
C ILE A 71 -22.19 -18.43 23.98
N PRO A 72 -22.47 -17.18 24.40
CA PRO A 72 -23.77 -16.57 24.15
C PRO A 72 -24.03 -16.59 22.64
N PHE A 73 -25.25 -16.92 22.22
CA PHE A 73 -25.67 -17.26 20.84
C PHE A 73 -25.51 -18.72 20.37
N MET A 74 -24.78 -19.61 21.04
CA MET A 74 -24.67 -21.02 20.60
C MET A 74 -25.96 -21.84 20.84
N LEU A 75 -26.75 -21.48 21.86
CA LEU A 75 -27.96 -22.18 22.29
C LEU A 75 -29.25 -21.71 21.59
N VAL A 76 -29.15 -20.73 20.69
CA VAL A 76 -30.31 -20.18 19.95
C VAL A 76 -30.46 -20.97 18.65
N ASN A 77 -31.68 -21.41 18.29
CA ASN A 77 -31.99 -22.22 17.10
C ASN A 77 -31.43 -21.66 15.77
N TYR A 78 -31.10 -20.37 15.70
CA TYR A 78 -30.51 -19.71 14.53
C TYR A 78 -29.24 -18.90 14.84
N GLY A 79 -28.56 -19.17 15.96
CA GLY A 79 -27.39 -18.39 16.40
C GLY A 79 -26.24 -18.32 15.38
N PHE A 80 -26.02 -19.40 14.64
CA PHE A 80 -25.07 -19.45 13.53
C PHE A 80 -25.39 -18.44 12.43
N TYR A 81 -26.66 -18.33 12.02
CA TYR A 81 -27.10 -17.39 10.99
C TYR A 81 -26.99 -15.93 11.45
N TYR A 82 -27.31 -15.64 12.72
CA TYR A 82 -27.12 -14.30 13.28
C TYR A 82 -25.66 -13.87 13.26
N LEU A 83 -24.75 -14.76 13.65
CA LEU A 83 -23.32 -14.48 13.64
C LEU A 83 -22.79 -14.27 12.22
N LEU A 84 -23.23 -15.08 11.27
CA LEU A 84 -22.87 -14.93 9.87
C LEU A 84 -23.31 -13.57 9.33
N ILE A 85 -24.54 -13.13 9.65
CA ILE A 85 -25.03 -11.79 9.30
C ILE A 85 -24.15 -10.71 9.94
N ILE A 86 -23.78 -10.84 11.22
CA ILE A 86 -22.91 -9.88 11.90
C ILE A 86 -21.53 -9.80 11.23
N MET A 87 -20.91 -10.94 10.89
CA MET A 87 -19.63 -10.97 10.17
C MET A 87 -19.72 -10.26 8.82
N VAL A 88 -20.79 -10.52 8.05
CA VAL A 88 -21.02 -9.89 6.75
C VAL A 88 -21.25 -8.39 6.91
N VAL A 89 -22.04 -7.97 7.89
CA VAL A 89 -22.27 -6.54 8.19
C VAL A 89 -20.98 -5.83 8.58
N ILE A 90 -20.15 -6.43 9.42
CA ILE A 90 -18.84 -5.88 9.80
C ILE A 90 -17.93 -5.75 8.58
N ALA A 91 -17.85 -6.78 7.73
CA ALA A 91 -17.06 -6.74 6.50
C ALA A 91 -17.52 -5.62 5.55
N ILE A 92 -18.84 -5.47 5.35
CA ILE A 92 -19.42 -4.41 4.51
C ILE A 92 -19.18 -3.04 5.12
N LEU A 93 -19.36 -2.87 6.43
CA LEU A 93 -19.15 -1.60 7.12
C LEU A 93 -17.69 -1.14 7.02
N LEU A 94 -16.74 -2.05 7.26
CA LEU A 94 -15.31 -1.76 7.15
C LEU A 94 -14.91 -1.44 5.72
N THR A 95 -15.41 -2.19 4.73
CA THR A 95 -15.18 -1.93 3.31
C THR A 95 -15.74 -0.56 2.89
N TYR A 96 -16.95 -0.22 3.37
CA TYR A 96 -17.59 1.06 3.09
C TYR A 96 -16.85 2.24 3.75
N LEU A 97 -16.43 2.10 5.00
CA LEU A 97 -15.65 3.12 5.71
C LEU A 97 -14.30 3.36 5.04
N PHE A 98 -13.63 2.31 4.59
CA PHE A 98 -12.39 2.42 3.81
C PHE A 98 -12.61 3.17 2.49
N LYS A 99 -13.67 2.81 1.74
CA LYS A 99 -14.03 3.50 0.49
C LYS A 99 -14.37 4.98 0.71
N ARG A 100 -15.03 5.31 1.83
CA ARG A 100 -15.45 6.69 2.14
C ARG A 100 -14.31 7.56 2.63
N LYS A 101 -13.36 7.01 3.38
CA LYS A 101 -12.23 7.79 3.91
C LYS A 101 -11.17 8.16 2.87
N LYS A 102 -11.24 7.67 1.62
CA LYS A 102 -10.22 7.93 0.58
C LYS A 102 -8.79 7.63 1.05
N TRP A 103 -8.63 6.71 2.01
CA TRP A 103 -7.30 6.23 2.41
C TRP A 103 -6.69 5.31 1.33
N LEU A 104 -7.51 4.98 0.32
CA LEU A 104 -7.16 4.56 -1.03
C LEU A 104 -7.75 5.56 -2.02
#